data_AF-A0A679H8L2-F1
#
_entry.id   AF-A0A679H8L2-F1
#
_cell.length_a   1.000
_cell.length_b   1.000
_cell.length_c   1.000
_cell.angle_alpha   90.00
_cell.angle_beta   90.00
_cell.angle_gamma   90.00
#
_symmetry.space_group_name_H-M   'P 1'
#
loop_
_entity.id
_entity.type
_entity.pdbx_description
1 polymer ?
#
loop_
_entity_poly.entity_id
_entity_poly.type
_entity_poly.pdbx_seq_one_letter_code
_entity_poly.pdbx_strand_id
1 'polypeptide(L)'
;MADWEILDYKGQARFVRAYYYWLLLRRYGPVPIMPDEGVDYTQSYDQIATPRSSYEEVAQYISDEMVQATKELQYDRRTDNYAIGRPTRGAALAVRAYALIFAASPFANGNNDEYAQQLVDDEGRRLLSSEYSEEKWAKAAAACRDVIDLDVYELNIVNKSTSDNGPSERPTVTPPADGEFSNQPWPKGWTNIDPLRSYRTIFDGTILPANNKELIFTRGATNIDMLVLHQMPKDDGGWNCHGMTQKMLDAYYMNNGSNEPGMNSMYQGVANYQGIVDTRERRTGFTDLQDLKDNKYPELGWKYDPKKGDNDQAKTGMNVSLQYVEREPRFYASVAYNGCTWYYLSQTESKPADVNQQVWYYFGSSDGYRNDGFYLRTGIGIKSLFIQTTIQAIMLRKLKQQFAMRIFYCFMLKH
;
A
#
# COMPACT_ATOMS: atom_id res chain seq x y z
N MET A 1 5.08 -27.26 -28.40
CA MET A 1 4.75 -25.92 -27.90
C MET A 1 4.36 -25.11 -29.11
N ALA A 2 3.20 -24.46 -29.10
CA ALA A 2 2.73 -23.64 -30.21
C ALA A 2 3.55 -22.35 -30.33
N ASP A 3 3.62 -21.75 -31.52
CA ASP A 3 4.45 -20.56 -31.77
C ASP A 3 4.08 -19.37 -30.87
N TRP A 4 2.78 -19.19 -30.61
CA TRP A 4 2.31 -18.14 -29.70
C TRP A 4 2.73 -18.38 -28.25
N GLU A 5 2.83 -19.64 -27.80
CA GLU A 5 3.31 -19.98 -26.46
C GLU A 5 4.81 -19.69 -26.33
N ILE A 6 5.58 -20.02 -27.37
CA ILE A 6 7.02 -19.70 -27.43
C ILE A 6 7.22 -18.19 -27.36
N LEU A 7 6.41 -17.43 -28.10
CA LEU A 7 6.45 -15.96 -28.10
C LEU A 7 6.09 -15.39 -26.72
N ASP A 8 5.02 -15.88 -26.09
CA ASP A 8 4.63 -15.44 -24.74
C ASP A 8 5.73 -15.74 -23.72
N TYR A 9 6.37 -16.90 -23.78
CA TYR A 9 7.47 -17.24 -22.87
C TYR A 9 8.71 -16.35 -23.07
N LYS A 10 9.02 -15.96 -24.31
CA LYS A 10 10.06 -14.96 -24.59
C LYS A 10 9.74 -13.62 -23.93
N GLY A 11 8.51 -13.13 -24.10
CA GLY A 11 8.04 -11.89 -23.48
C GLY A 11 8.06 -11.95 -21.96
N GLN A 12 7.64 -13.07 -21.36
CA GLN A 12 7.72 -13.27 -19.91
C GLN A 12 9.16 -13.30 -19.40
N ALA A 13 10.09 -13.97 -20.08
CA ALA A 13 11.49 -14.00 -19.71
C ALA A 13 12.12 -12.59 -19.75
N ARG A 14 11.82 -11.83 -20.82
CA ARG A 14 12.24 -10.44 -20.96
C ARG A 14 11.69 -9.55 -19.85
N PHE A 15 10.40 -9.66 -19.56
CA PHE A 15 9.77 -8.96 -18.44
C PHE A 15 10.48 -9.26 -17.13
N VAL A 16 10.76 -10.54 -16.82
CA VAL A 16 11.39 -10.93 -15.56
C VAL A 16 12.81 -10.35 -15.45
N ARG A 17 13.59 -10.39 -16.53
CA ARG A 17 14.93 -9.77 -16.58
C ARG A 17 14.87 -8.27 -16.29
N ALA A 18 14.04 -7.54 -17.03
CA ALA A 18 13.90 -6.09 -16.84
C ALA A 18 13.28 -5.74 -15.48
N TYR A 19 12.37 -6.56 -14.95
CA TYR A 19 11.81 -6.39 -13.61
C TYR A 19 12.88 -6.56 -12.53
N TYR A 20 13.83 -7.48 -12.69
CA TYR A 20 14.96 -7.61 -11.76
C TYR A 20 15.91 -6.41 -11.85
N TYR A 21 16.19 -5.88 -13.03
CA TYR A 21 16.91 -4.62 -13.16
C TYR A 21 16.17 -3.47 -12.47
N TRP A 22 14.84 -3.40 -12.58
CA TRP A 22 14.05 -2.45 -11.81
C TRP A 22 14.21 -2.62 -10.29
N LEU A 23 14.20 -3.86 -9.79
CA LEU A 23 14.45 -4.14 -8.36
C LEU A 23 15.86 -3.75 -7.91
N LEU A 24 16.85 -3.90 -8.78
CA LEU A 24 18.23 -3.46 -8.52
C LEU A 24 18.33 -1.94 -8.51
N LEU A 25 17.77 -1.27 -9.53
CA LEU A 25 17.79 0.18 -9.69
C LEU A 25 17.18 0.90 -8.48
N ARG A 26 16.02 0.43 -7.98
CA ARG A 26 15.36 1.03 -6.81
C ARG A 26 16.11 0.82 -5.48
N ARG A 27 17.04 -0.14 -5.42
CA ARG A 27 17.74 -0.52 -4.17
C ARG A 27 19.17 -0.01 -4.13
N TYR A 28 19.88 -0.11 -5.26
CA TYR A 28 21.31 0.18 -5.38
C TYR A 28 21.59 1.40 -6.26
N GLY A 29 20.59 1.89 -7.00
CA GLY A 29 20.78 2.94 -7.99
C GLY A 29 21.47 2.40 -9.25
N PRO A 30 22.47 3.12 -9.80
CA PRO A 30 23.22 2.70 -10.99
C PRO A 30 23.82 1.29 -10.84
N VAL A 31 23.60 0.42 -11.83
CA VAL A 31 24.10 -0.97 -11.86
C VAL A 31 24.64 -1.33 -13.24
N PRO A 32 25.54 -2.32 -13.36
CA PRO A 32 26.00 -2.80 -14.66
C PRO A 32 24.86 -3.44 -15.45
N ILE A 33 24.75 -3.12 -16.73
CA ILE A 33 23.86 -3.82 -17.67
C ILE A 33 24.67 -4.91 -18.36
N MET A 34 24.29 -6.16 -18.13
CA MET A 34 24.97 -7.31 -18.73
C MET A 34 24.63 -7.46 -20.22
N PRO A 35 25.58 -7.93 -21.05
CA PRO A 35 25.33 -8.28 -22.45
C PRO A 35 24.25 -9.35 -22.61
N ASP A 36 23.54 -9.32 -23.74
CA ASP A 36 22.44 -10.25 -24.02
C ASP A 36 22.93 -11.69 -24.26
N GLU A 37 24.10 -11.83 -24.86
CA GLU A 37 24.80 -13.10 -25.09
C GLU A 37 25.40 -13.71 -23.81
N GLY A 38 25.38 -12.97 -22.70
CA GLY A 38 26.03 -13.34 -21.45
C GLY A 38 27.54 -13.04 -21.46
N VAL A 39 28.21 -13.51 -20.41
CA VAL A 39 29.66 -13.36 -20.23
C VAL A 39 30.31 -14.74 -20.18
N ASP A 40 31.46 -14.87 -20.85
CA ASP A 40 32.27 -16.09 -20.80
C ASP A 40 33.02 -16.16 -19.47
N TYR A 41 32.57 -17.07 -18.60
CA TYR A 41 33.14 -17.26 -17.26
C TYR A 41 34.57 -17.82 -17.27
N THR A 42 35.12 -18.19 -18.43
CA THR A 42 36.50 -18.66 -18.58
C THR A 42 37.51 -17.54 -18.80
N GLN A 43 37.06 -16.33 -19.13
CA GLN A 43 37.91 -15.15 -19.25
C GLN A 43 38.36 -14.63 -17.88
N SER A 44 39.40 -13.79 -17.85
CA SER A 44 39.88 -13.21 -16.59
C SER A 44 38.84 -12.24 -15.99
N TYR A 45 38.93 -12.01 -14.68
CA TYR A 45 38.03 -11.08 -13.99
C TYR A 45 37.99 -9.70 -14.67
N ASP A 46 39.15 -9.15 -15.04
CA ASP A 46 39.27 -7.84 -15.67
C ASP A 46 38.61 -7.80 -17.06
N GLN A 47 38.55 -8.94 -17.76
CA GLN A 47 37.90 -9.04 -19.08
C GLN A 47 36.39 -9.18 -19.00
N ILE A 48 35.85 -9.65 -17.86
CA ILE A 48 34.40 -9.80 -17.63
C ILE A 48 33.82 -8.71 -16.73
N ALA A 49 34.67 -7.88 -16.12
CA ALA A 49 34.26 -6.77 -15.28
C ALA A 49 33.46 -5.77 -16.11
N THR A 50 32.18 -5.60 -15.77
CA THR A 50 31.30 -4.62 -16.42
C THR A 50 31.13 -3.43 -15.50
N PRO A 51 31.54 -2.21 -15.91
CA PRO A 51 31.36 -1.01 -15.11
C PRO A 51 29.87 -0.69 -14.96
N ARG A 52 29.53 0.14 -13.97
CA ARG A 52 28.15 0.54 -13.75
C ARG A 52 27.66 1.42 -14.90
N SER A 53 26.48 1.12 -15.40
CA SER A 53 25.73 2.06 -16.24
C SER A 53 25.12 3.14 -15.36
N SER A 54 24.94 4.34 -15.90
CA SER A 54 24.26 5.44 -15.21
C SER A 54 22.80 5.08 -14.90
N TYR A 55 22.21 5.80 -13.94
CA TYR A 55 20.82 5.58 -13.54
C TYR A 55 19.86 5.68 -14.73
N GLU A 56 20.12 6.64 -15.61
CA GLU A 56 19.32 6.89 -16.81
C GLU A 56 19.47 5.78 -17.85
N GLU A 57 20.69 5.29 -18.09
CA GLU A 57 20.93 4.16 -18.99
C GLU A 57 20.19 2.90 -18.51
N VAL A 58 20.23 2.61 -17.21
CA VAL A 58 19.50 1.46 -16.65
C VAL A 58 17.98 1.64 -16.76
N ALA A 59 17.46 2.83 -16.47
CA ALA A 59 16.04 3.12 -16.59
C ALA A 59 15.55 3.02 -18.05
N GLN A 60 16.37 3.49 -19.00
CA GLN A 60 16.09 3.40 -20.43
C GLN A 60 16.11 1.93 -20.90
N TYR A 61 17.11 1.15 -20.48
CA TYR A 61 17.17 -0.29 -20.75
C TYR A 61 15.90 -1.02 -20.26
N ILE A 62 15.47 -0.74 -19.02
CA ILE A 62 14.22 -1.30 -18.48
C ILE A 62 13.03 -0.89 -19.35
N SER A 63 12.93 0.39 -19.73
CA SER A 63 11.85 0.89 -20.58
C SER A 63 11.80 0.15 -21.92
N ASP A 64 12.93 0.03 -22.60
CA ASP A 64 13.00 -0.58 -23.94
C ASP A 64 12.70 -2.08 -23.89
N GLU A 65 13.22 -2.78 -22.90
CA GLU A 65 12.93 -4.19 -22.67
C GLU A 65 11.45 -4.44 -22.36
N MET A 66 10.82 -3.54 -21.61
CA MET A 66 9.38 -3.62 -21.32
C MET A 66 8.53 -3.31 -22.56
N VAL A 67 8.91 -2.35 -23.40
CA VAL A 67 8.24 -2.10 -24.69
C VAL A 67 8.39 -3.29 -25.64
N GLN A 68 9.54 -3.97 -25.64
CA GLN A 68 9.70 -5.17 -26.43
C GLN A 68 8.88 -6.33 -25.86
N ALA A 69 8.83 -6.48 -24.53
CA ALA A 69 8.02 -7.50 -23.87
C ALA A 69 6.52 -7.34 -24.18
N THR A 70 5.99 -6.11 -24.29
CA THR A 70 4.57 -5.91 -24.64
C THR A 70 4.21 -6.42 -26.03
N LYS A 71 5.15 -6.40 -26.99
CA LYS A 71 4.95 -6.96 -28.33
C LYS A 71 4.91 -8.50 -28.32
N GLU A 72 5.56 -9.12 -27.34
CA GLU A 72 5.73 -10.58 -27.23
C GLU A 72 4.68 -11.22 -26.31
N LEU A 73 4.27 -10.53 -25.25
CA LEU A 73 3.24 -10.99 -24.31
C LEU A 73 1.87 -11.10 -24.99
N GLN A 74 1.14 -12.16 -24.68
CA GLN A 74 -0.13 -12.51 -25.34
C GLN A 74 -1.38 -12.08 -24.56
N TYR A 75 -1.19 -11.47 -23.38
CA TYR A 75 -2.27 -11.10 -22.47
C TYR A 75 -2.10 -9.67 -21.99
N ASP A 76 -3.15 -8.86 -22.09
CA ASP A 76 -3.17 -7.49 -21.55
C ASP A 76 -3.38 -7.50 -20.03
N ARG A 77 -4.27 -8.38 -19.57
CA ARG A 77 -4.55 -8.67 -18.16
C ARG A 77 -4.87 -10.16 -17.97
N ARG A 78 -4.54 -10.72 -16.81
CA ARG A 78 -4.94 -12.09 -16.44
C ARG A 78 -6.33 -12.10 -15.82
N THR A 79 -7.15 -13.06 -16.21
CA THR A 79 -8.48 -13.33 -15.66
C THR A 79 -8.57 -14.73 -15.04
N ASP A 80 -7.45 -15.42 -14.90
CA ASP A 80 -7.34 -16.75 -14.35
C ASP A 80 -6.47 -16.74 -13.07
N ASN A 81 -7.03 -17.25 -11.97
CA ASN A 81 -6.32 -17.25 -10.70
C ASN A 81 -5.04 -18.11 -10.71
N TYR A 82 -4.96 -19.08 -11.62
CA TYR A 82 -3.77 -19.95 -11.77
C TYR A 82 -2.58 -19.23 -12.43
N ALA A 83 -2.83 -18.27 -13.32
CA ALA A 83 -1.77 -17.52 -13.99
C ALA A 83 -1.73 -16.04 -13.61
N ILE A 84 -2.44 -15.60 -12.57
CA ILE A 84 -2.44 -14.21 -12.10
C ILE A 84 -1.03 -13.68 -11.76
N GLY A 85 -0.11 -14.57 -11.38
CA GLY A 85 1.29 -14.22 -11.13
C GLY A 85 2.17 -14.13 -12.38
N ARG A 86 1.63 -14.44 -13.57
CA ARG A 86 2.36 -14.35 -14.84
C ARG A 86 2.28 -12.93 -15.40
N PRO A 87 3.38 -12.42 -15.98
CA PRO A 87 3.39 -11.09 -16.58
C PRO A 87 2.35 -10.91 -17.69
N THR A 88 1.93 -9.65 -17.86
CA THR A 88 1.00 -9.18 -18.90
C THR A 88 1.53 -7.89 -19.53
N ARG A 89 0.96 -7.45 -20.66
CA ARG A 89 1.31 -6.14 -21.26
C ARG A 89 1.13 -5.01 -20.27
N GLY A 90 0.02 -5.02 -19.50
CA GLY A 90 -0.21 -4.03 -18.45
C GLY A 90 0.86 -4.05 -17.35
N ALA A 91 1.32 -5.22 -16.93
CA ALA A 91 2.43 -5.33 -15.97
C ALA A 91 3.74 -4.75 -16.53
N ALA A 92 4.07 -5.04 -17.79
CA ALA A 92 5.28 -4.53 -18.44
C ALA A 92 5.25 -2.99 -18.55
N LEU A 93 4.13 -2.43 -19.01
CA LEU A 93 3.93 -0.98 -19.11
C LEU A 93 3.99 -0.30 -17.74
N ALA A 94 3.43 -0.91 -16.70
CA ALA A 94 3.51 -0.36 -15.35
C ALA A 94 4.95 -0.34 -14.80
N VAL A 95 5.74 -1.40 -15.02
CA VAL A 95 7.15 -1.40 -14.60
C VAL A 95 7.96 -0.34 -15.36
N ARG A 96 7.71 -0.19 -16.67
CA ARG A 96 8.29 0.90 -17.46
C ARG A 96 7.97 2.27 -16.87
N ALA A 97 6.69 2.53 -16.55
CA ALA A 97 6.27 3.78 -15.95
C ALA A 97 7.01 4.06 -14.63
N TYR A 98 7.11 3.06 -13.74
CA TYR A 98 7.85 3.22 -12.49
C TYR A 98 9.34 3.53 -12.69
N ALA A 99 10.01 2.84 -13.61
CA ALA A 99 11.43 3.09 -13.90
C ALA A 99 11.66 4.52 -14.39
N LEU A 100 10.79 5.01 -15.28
CA LEU A 100 10.89 6.37 -15.83
C LEU A 100 10.51 7.45 -14.81
N ILE A 101 9.51 7.21 -13.94
CA ILE A 101 9.18 8.14 -12.83
C ILE A 101 10.40 8.32 -11.91
N PHE A 102 11.06 7.21 -11.55
CA PHE A 102 12.23 7.27 -10.69
C PHE A 102 13.41 7.97 -11.37
N ALA A 103 13.61 7.76 -12.67
CA ALA A 103 14.62 8.47 -13.45
C ALA A 103 14.33 9.96 -13.63
N ALA A 104 13.05 10.36 -13.64
CA ALA A 104 12.62 11.76 -13.71
C ALA A 104 12.68 12.49 -12.35
N SER A 105 12.73 11.73 -11.25
CA SER A 105 12.69 12.27 -9.88
C SER A 105 13.87 13.22 -9.59
N PRO A 106 13.71 14.18 -8.65
CA PRO A 106 14.78 15.11 -8.27
C PRO A 106 16.06 14.42 -7.77
N PHE A 107 15.97 13.14 -7.38
CA PHE A 107 17.12 12.33 -6.98
C PHE A 107 18.04 11.99 -8.16
N ALA A 108 17.48 11.70 -9.34
CA ALA A 108 18.22 11.24 -10.52
C ALA A 108 18.28 12.26 -11.67
N ASN A 109 17.47 13.33 -11.59
CA ASN A 109 17.30 14.33 -12.64
C ASN A 109 17.72 15.73 -12.13
N GLY A 110 18.95 16.14 -12.44
CA GLY A 110 19.48 17.45 -12.03
C GLY A 110 20.06 17.49 -10.62
N ASN A 111 20.40 16.35 -10.02
CA ASN A 111 20.90 16.32 -8.66
C ASN A 111 22.40 16.64 -8.60
N ASN A 112 22.75 17.73 -7.93
CA ASN A 112 24.12 18.17 -7.70
C ASN A 112 24.49 18.24 -6.22
N ASP A 113 23.80 17.50 -5.34
CA ASP A 113 24.23 17.37 -3.95
C ASP A 113 25.61 16.69 -3.82
N GLU A 114 26.25 16.86 -2.66
CA GLU A 114 27.61 16.37 -2.41
C GLU A 114 27.74 14.86 -2.63
N TYR A 115 26.73 14.07 -2.27
CA TYR A 115 26.75 12.62 -2.42
C TYR A 115 26.52 12.17 -3.87
N ALA A 116 25.66 12.88 -4.61
CA ALA A 116 25.39 12.65 -6.02
C ALA A 116 26.59 12.96 -6.90
N GLN A 117 27.47 13.86 -6.48
CA GLN A 117 28.74 14.14 -7.15
C GLN A 117 29.77 13.04 -6.92
N GLN A 118 29.75 12.37 -5.76
CA GLN A 118 30.64 11.26 -5.43
C GLN A 118 30.24 9.94 -6.10
N LEU A 119 29.02 9.84 -6.63
CA LEU A 119 28.54 8.65 -7.31
C LEU A 119 29.03 8.61 -8.77
N VAL A 120 30.29 8.20 -8.92
CA VAL A 120 30.99 8.03 -10.20
C VAL A 120 31.32 6.56 -10.46
N ASP A 121 31.62 6.21 -11.72
CA ASP A 121 32.28 4.95 -12.05
C ASP A 121 33.80 5.02 -11.83
N ASP A 122 34.48 3.94 -12.20
CA ASP A 122 35.93 3.76 -12.09
C ASP A 122 36.73 4.73 -12.98
N GLU A 123 36.10 5.31 -13.99
CA GLU A 123 36.67 6.33 -14.88
C GLU A 123 36.34 7.76 -14.42
N GLY A 124 35.58 7.92 -13.34
CA GLY A 124 35.18 9.21 -12.79
C GLY A 124 33.96 9.84 -13.49
N ARG A 125 33.26 9.12 -14.37
CA ARG A 125 32.03 9.58 -14.99
C ARG A 125 30.89 9.51 -13.97
N ARG A 126 30.14 10.61 -13.84
CA ARG A 126 28.97 10.67 -12.96
C ARG A 126 27.88 9.71 -13.41
N LEU A 127 27.30 8.99 -12.46
CA LEU A 127 26.24 8.01 -12.71
C LEU A 127 24.82 8.57 -12.48
N LEU A 128 24.71 9.80 -12.00
CA LEU A 128 23.47 10.57 -11.91
C LEU A 128 23.56 11.82 -12.78
N SER A 129 22.44 12.21 -13.37
CA SER A 129 22.38 13.37 -14.25
C SER A 129 22.54 14.66 -13.46
N SER A 130 23.50 15.50 -13.85
CA SER A 130 23.74 16.82 -13.25
C SER A 130 22.73 17.86 -13.69
N GLU A 131 22.18 17.71 -14.90
CA GLU A 131 21.29 18.68 -15.52
C GLU A 131 19.84 18.21 -15.42
N TYR A 132 18.97 19.16 -15.09
CA TYR A 132 17.53 18.91 -15.10
C TYR A 132 17.01 18.80 -16.53
N SER A 133 16.16 17.79 -16.78
CA SER A 133 15.41 17.65 -18.03
C SER A 133 13.93 17.39 -17.76
N GLU A 134 13.08 18.30 -18.25
CA GLU A 134 11.62 18.17 -18.23
C GLU A 134 11.13 17.00 -19.09
N GLU A 135 11.88 16.64 -20.14
CA GLU A 135 11.55 15.54 -21.04
C GLU A 135 11.42 14.21 -20.29
N LYS A 136 12.16 14.03 -19.19
CA LYS A 136 12.06 12.82 -18.36
C LYS A 136 10.67 12.69 -17.72
N TRP A 137 10.10 13.79 -17.24
CA TRP A 137 8.72 13.81 -16.73
C TRP A 137 7.70 13.58 -17.85
N ALA A 138 7.91 14.16 -19.03
CA ALA A 138 7.05 13.92 -20.19
C ALA A 138 7.05 12.42 -20.60
N LYS A 139 8.22 11.78 -20.63
CA LYS A 139 8.35 10.32 -20.88
C LYS A 139 7.67 9.48 -19.81
N ALA A 140 7.83 9.84 -18.54
CA ALA A 140 7.18 9.15 -17.42
C ALA A 140 5.65 9.28 -17.50
N ALA A 141 5.12 10.48 -17.79
CA ALA A 141 3.70 10.73 -17.97
C ALA A 141 3.12 9.95 -19.16
N ALA A 142 3.83 9.94 -20.30
CA ALA A 142 3.45 9.13 -21.46
C ALA A 142 3.41 7.64 -21.10
N ALA A 143 4.38 7.14 -20.34
CA ALA A 143 4.41 5.75 -19.91
C ALA A 143 3.26 5.37 -18.96
N CYS A 144 2.87 6.27 -18.06
CA CYS A 144 1.67 6.08 -17.25
C CYS A 144 0.41 6.05 -18.11
N ARG A 145 0.35 6.92 -19.13
CA ARG A 145 -0.78 6.97 -20.06
C ARG A 145 -0.90 5.70 -20.89
N ASP A 146 0.20 5.07 -21.31
CA ASP A 146 0.17 3.78 -22.01
C ASP A 146 -0.54 2.68 -21.20
N VAL A 147 -0.43 2.71 -19.86
CA VAL A 147 -1.16 1.78 -18.97
C VAL A 147 -2.66 2.09 -18.93
N ILE A 148 -3.02 3.38 -18.88
CA ILE A 148 -4.41 3.85 -18.84
C ILE A 148 -5.10 3.54 -20.17
N ASP A 149 -4.45 3.86 -21.28
CA ASP A 149 -4.96 3.69 -22.65
C ASP A 149 -5.09 2.20 -23.03
N LEU A 150 -4.53 1.29 -22.23
CA LEU A 150 -4.76 -0.16 -22.36
C LEU A 150 -6.21 -0.55 -22.06
N ASP A 151 -6.95 0.26 -21.28
CA ASP A 151 -8.39 0.14 -21.00
C ASP A 151 -8.84 -1.25 -20.50
N VAL A 152 -7.97 -1.94 -19.75
CA VAL A 152 -8.28 -3.26 -19.13
C VAL A 152 -8.31 -3.23 -17.61
N TYR A 153 -8.01 -2.08 -17.00
CA TYR A 153 -7.94 -1.86 -15.57
C TYR A 153 -8.95 -0.79 -15.13
N GLU A 154 -9.56 -0.98 -13.96
CA GLU A 154 -10.46 0.01 -13.35
C GLU A 154 -10.26 -0.01 -11.83
N LEU A 155 -10.52 1.13 -11.18
CA LEU A 155 -10.50 1.19 -9.72
C LEU A 155 -11.58 0.27 -9.15
N ASN A 156 -11.26 -0.43 -8.07
CA ASN A 156 -12.22 -1.26 -7.39
C ASN A 156 -13.27 -0.37 -6.71
N ILE A 157 -14.54 -0.60 -7.04
CA ILE A 157 -15.66 0.15 -6.46
C ILE A 157 -16.67 -0.79 -5.82
N VAL A 158 -17.21 -0.35 -4.69
CA VAL A 158 -18.34 -0.98 -4.02
C VAL A 158 -19.47 0.04 -3.95
N ASN A 159 -20.69 -0.38 -4.30
CA ASN A 159 -21.85 0.50 -4.24
C ASN A 159 -22.15 0.93 -2.81
N LYS A 160 -22.71 2.14 -2.67
CA LYS A 160 -23.20 2.66 -1.39
C LYS A 160 -24.19 1.67 -0.76
N SER A 161 -24.05 1.44 0.54
CA SER A 161 -24.91 0.56 1.33
C SER A 161 -25.64 1.33 2.41
N THR A 162 -26.93 1.02 2.58
CA THR A 162 -27.74 1.48 3.72
C THR A 162 -27.98 0.37 4.75
N SER A 163 -27.48 -0.84 4.49
CA SER A 163 -27.64 -1.99 5.38
C SER A 163 -26.77 -1.81 6.63
N ASP A 164 -27.33 -2.19 7.78
CA ASP A 164 -26.67 -2.17 9.09
C ASP A 164 -26.75 -3.58 9.70
N ASN A 165 -25.85 -4.46 9.24
CA ASN A 165 -25.80 -5.86 9.65
C ASN A 165 -24.75 -6.11 10.76
N GLY A 166 -24.24 -5.04 11.38
CA GLY A 166 -23.25 -5.10 12.46
C GLY A 166 -21.98 -4.29 12.18
N PRO A 167 -20.98 -4.34 13.09
CA PRO A 167 -19.79 -3.48 13.05
C PRO A 167 -18.95 -3.54 11.77
N SER A 168 -19.04 -4.65 11.02
CA SER A 168 -18.34 -4.85 9.75
C SER A 168 -19.12 -4.45 8.50
N GLU A 169 -20.45 -4.51 8.58
CA GLU A 169 -21.37 -4.20 7.49
C GLU A 169 -22.28 -3.05 7.95
N ARG A 170 -21.63 -1.91 8.18
CA ARG A 170 -22.30 -0.67 8.53
C ARG A 170 -22.78 0.06 7.27
N PRO A 171 -23.77 0.95 7.41
CA PRO A 171 -24.10 1.90 6.37
C PRO A 171 -22.85 2.70 5.96
N THR A 172 -22.80 3.09 4.69
CA THR A 172 -21.67 3.85 4.15
C THR A 172 -21.44 5.13 4.93
N VAL A 173 -20.22 5.28 5.48
CA VAL A 173 -19.76 6.54 6.07
C VAL A 173 -19.58 7.54 4.94
N THR A 174 -20.47 8.53 4.89
CA THR A 174 -20.50 9.52 3.80
C THR A 174 -19.42 10.57 4.09
N PRO A 175 -18.44 10.79 3.19
CA PRO A 175 -17.48 11.87 3.34
C PRO A 175 -18.18 13.24 3.45
N PRO A 176 -17.55 14.23 4.10
CA PRO A 176 -18.03 15.61 4.07
C PRO A 176 -18.18 16.12 2.63
N ALA A 177 -19.16 16.98 2.39
CA ALA A 177 -19.35 17.59 1.08
C ALA A 177 -18.16 18.50 0.74
N ASP A 178 -17.54 18.27 -0.42
CA ASP A 178 -16.41 19.05 -0.95
C ASP A 178 -16.86 20.11 -1.97
N GLY A 179 -18.13 20.07 -2.39
CA GLY A 179 -18.73 21.01 -3.35
C GLY A 179 -18.44 20.69 -4.83
N GLU A 180 -17.45 19.83 -5.11
CA GLU A 180 -16.98 19.52 -6.47
C GLU A 180 -17.35 18.09 -6.90
N PHE A 181 -16.99 17.10 -6.06
CA PHE A 181 -17.18 15.67 -6.32
C PHE A 181 -18.35 15.08 -5.51
N SER A 182 -18.74 15.74 -4.42
CA SER A 182 -19.78 15.29 -3.49
C SER A 182 -21.20 15.22 -4.08
N ASN A 183 -21.41 15.81 -5.27
CA ASN A 183 -22.71 15.89 -5.92
C ASN A 183 -22.83 15.00 -7.17
N GLN A 184 -21.77 14.29 -7.54
CA GLN A 184 -21.72 13.51 -8.78
C GLN A 184 -21.59 12.01 -8.47
N PRO A 185 -22.16 11.12 -9.31
CA PRO A 185 -21.88 9.69 -9.21
C PRO A 185 -20.48 9.38 -9.75
N TRP A 186 -19.96 8.22 -9.35
CA TRP A 186 -18.76 7.65 -9.95
C TRP A 186 -18.91 7.53 -11.48
N PRO A 187 -17.88 7.88 -12.28
CA PRO A 187 -16.50 8.18 -11.92
C PRO A 187 -16.17 9.65 -11.60
N LYS A 188 -17.14 10.57 -11.74
CA LYS A 188 -16.90 12.01 -11.54
C LYS A 188 -17.14 12.49 -10.11
N GLY A 189 -17.55 11.59 -9.23
CA GLY A 189 -17.81 11.85 -7.82
C GLY A 189 -18.00 10.55 -7.05
N TRP A 190 -18.55 10.64 -5.85
CA TRP A 190 -18.62 9.49 -4.93
C TRP A 190 -20.02 9.23 -4.35
N THR A 191 -21.08 9.87 -4.88
CA THR A 191 -22.43 9.79 -4.31
C THR A 191 -23.06 8.39 -4.25
N ASN A 192 -22.69 7.51 -5.20
CA ASN A 192 -23.26 6.16 -5.36
C ASN A 192 -22.31 5.03 -4.92
N ILE A 193 -21.13 5.34 -4.41
CA ILE A 193 -20.14 4.34 -3.96
C ILE A 193 -19.93 4.43 -2.44
N ASP A 194 -19.31 3.39 -1.90
CA ASP A 194 -18.76 3.35 -0.55
C ASP A 194 -17.23 3.46 -0.64
N PRO A 195 -16.63 4.65 -0.41
CA PRO A 195 -15.19 4.83 -0.57
C PRO A 195 -14.37 3.95 0.39
N LEU A 196 -14.85 3.76 1.62
CA LEU A 196 -14.16 2.96 2.63
C LEU A 196 -14.17 1.48 2.26
N ARG A 197 -15.33 0.94 1.86
CA ARG A 197 -15.45 -0.46 1.46
C ARG A 197 -14.76 -0.73 0.13
N SER A 198 -14.79 0.22 -0.81
CA SER A 198 -14.02 0.15 -2.06
C SER A 198 -12.52 -0.03 -1.79
N TYR A 199 -11.97 0.71 -0.82
CA TYR A 199 -10.58 0.54 -0.39
C TYR A 199 -10.36 -0.80 0.34
N ARG A 200 -11.20 -1.13 1.32
CA ARG A 200 -11.02 -2.32 2.19
C ARG A 200 -11.18 -3.65 1.46
N THR A 201 -12.05 -3.74 0.45
CA THR A 201 -12.35 -5.00 -0.25
C THR A 201 -11.22 -5.49 -1.15
N ILE A 202 -10.31 -4.58 -1.53
CA ILE A 202 -9.03 -4.98 -2.09
C ILE A 202 -8.30 -5.76 -0.99
N PHE A 203 -8.12 -5.08 0.16
CA PHE A 203 -7.60 -5.42 1.51
C PHE A 203 -7.91 -6.80 2.12
N ASP A 204 -9.16 -7.20 2.04
CA ASP A 204 -9.75 -8.15 2.99
C ASP A 204 -9.85 -9.59 2.50
N GLY A 205 -9.41 -9.84 1.26
CA GLY A 205 -9.47 -11.14 0.61
C GLY A 205 -10.85 -11.51 0.07
N THR A 206 -11.83 -10.59 0.10
CA THR A 206 -13.17 -10.83 -0.46
C THR A 206 -13.16 -10.92 -1.99
N ILE A 207 -12.27 -10.19 -2.65
CA ILE A 207 -12.16 -10.17 -4.11
C ILE A 207 -11.01 -11.08 -4.56
N LEU A 208 -11.35 -12.09 -5.38
CA LEU A 208 -10.34 -12.93 -6.03
C LEU A 208 -9.45 -12.09 -6.96
N PRO A 209 -8.15 -12.40 -7.12
CA PRO A 209 -7.23 -11.54 -7.87
C PRO A 209 -7.63 -11.38 -9.34
N ALA A 210 -8.17 -12.43 -9.96
CA ALA A 210 -8.68 -12.38 -11.33
C ALA A 210 -9.89 -11.43 -11.50
N ASN A 211 -10.65 -11.20 -10.44
CA ASN A 211 -11.82 -10.32 -10.42
C ASN A 211 -11.45 -8.88 -10.03
N ASN A 212 -10.27 -8.67 -9.44
CA ASN A 212 -9.78 -7.34 -9.11
C ASN A 212 -9.14 -6.69 -10.33
N LYS A 213 -9.89 -5.80 -10.99
CA LYS A 213 -9.40 -5.04 -12.16
C LYS A 213 -8.51 -3.85 -11.79
N GLU A 214 -8.29 -3.56 -10.51
CA GLU A 214 -7.25 -2.61 -10.07
C GLU A 214 -5.88 -3.29 -10.01
N LEU A 215 -5.86 -4.62 -9.91
CA LEU A 215 -4.64 -5.40 -9.77
C LEU A 215 -3.92 -5.58 -11.11
N ILE A 216 -2.81 -4.85 -11.28
CA ILE A 216 -1.96 -4.95 -12.49
C ILE A 216 -1.06 -6.18 -12.45
N PHE A 217 -0.34 -6.40 -11.34
CA PHE A 217 0.60 -7.51 -11.18
C PHE A 217 0.75 -7.90 -9.72
N THR A 218 0.83 -9.21 -9.45
CA THR A 218 1.00 -9.74 -8.09
C THR A 218 1.91 -10.98 -8.08
N ARG A 219 2.38 -11.37 -6.90
CA ARG A 219 3.08 -12.63 -6.70
C ARG A 219 2.05 -13.74 -6.46
N GLY A 220 2.16 -14.84 -7.19
CA GLY A 220 1.22 -15.97 -7.09
C GLY A 220 1.33 -16.82 -5.80
N ALA A 221 2.41 -16.69 -5.03
CA ALA A 221 2.62 -17.41 -3.78
C ALA A 221 3.37 -16.56 -2.74
N THR A 222 2.79 -16.41 -1.55
CA THR A 222 3.35 -15.68 -0.40
C THR A 222 2.91 -16.29 0.92
N ASN A 223 3.75 -16.19 1.96
CA ASN A 223 3.40 -16.49 3.35
C ASN A 223 2.60 -15.31 3.95
N ILE A 224 1.42 -15.05 3.40
CA ILE A 224 0.56 -13.94 3.85
C ILE A 224 0.03 -14.17 5.26
N ASP A 225 -0.21 -15.43 5.62
CA ASP A 225 -0.52 -15.88 6.97
C ASP A 225 0.51 -15.39 7.99
N MET A 226 1.80 -15.51 7.66
CA MET A 226 2.88 -14.97 8.50
C MET A 226 2.83 -13.46 8.55
N LEU A 227 2.60 -12.76 7.44
CA LEU A 227 2.49 -11.30 7.43
C LEU A 227 1.36 -10.81 8.35
N VAL A 228 0.19 -11.46 8.29
CA VAL A 228 -0.97 -11.15 9.13
C VAL A 228 -0.62 -11.40 10.61
N LEU A 229 0.01 -12.53 10.94
CA LEU A 229 0.45 -12.83 12.31
C LEU A 229 1.40 -11.74 12.86
N HIS A 230 2.31 -11.23 12.04
CA HIS A 230 3.22 -10.15 12.48
C HIS A 230 2.52 -8.78 12.65
N GLN A 231 1.29 -8.62 12.17
CA GLN A 231 0.53 -7.36 12.26
C GLN A 231 -0.57 -7.42 13.32
N MET A 232 -1.08 -8.62 13.63
CA MET A 232 -2.13 -8.78 14.63
C MET A 232 -1.62 -8.51 16.06
N PRO A 233 -2.52 -8.04 16.95
CA PRO A 233 -2.27 -7.93 18.39
C PRO A 233 -1.83 -9.26 19.00
N LYS A 234 -1.00 -9.18 20.02
CA LYS A 234 -0.54 -10.32 20.80
C LYS A 234 -1.64 -10.94 21.65
N ASP A 235 -2.54 -10.13 22.22
CA ASP A 235 -3.66 -10.64 23.01
C ASP A 235 -4.59 -11.55 22.20
N ASP A 236 -4.56 -11.41 20.86
CA ASP A 236 -5.32 -12.21 19.90
C ASP A 236 -4.46 -13.22 19.11
N GLY A 237 -3.26 -13.54 19.61
CA GLY A 237 -2.39 -14.59 19.04
C GLY A 237 -1.44 -14.13 17.92
N GLY A 238 -1.37 -12.82 17.64
CA GLY A 238 -0.37 -12.21 16.76
C GLY A 238 0.94 -11.86 17.47
N TRP A 239 1.84 -11.19 16.76
CA TRP A 239 3.16 -10.78 17.24
C TRP A 239 3.39 -9.27 17.22
N ASN A 240 2.47 -8.50 16.65
CA ASN A 240 2.46 -7.04 16.75
C ASN A 240 3.80 -6.35 16.43
N CYS A 241 4.49 -6.79 15.37
CA CYS A 241 5.87 -6.38 15.05
C CYS A 241 5.97 -5.14 14.16
N HIS A 242 4.93 -4.81 13.41
CA HIS A 242 4.98 -3.76 12.38
C HIS A 242 4.53 -2.40 12.94
N GLY A 243 5.49 -1.59 13.37
CA GLY A 243 5.25 -0.24 13.87
C GLY A 243 5.24 0.84 12.79
N MET A 244 4.27 1.75 12.85
CA MET A 244 4.24 3.00 12.09
C MET A 244 4.81 4.14 12.93
N THR A 245 5.47 5.10 12.29
CA THR A 245 5.92 6.32 12.98
C THR A 245 4.77 7.31 13.15
N GLN A 246 4.87 8.22 14.13
CA GLN A 246 3.90 9.30 14.29
C GLN A 246 3.75 10.14 13.01
N LYS A 247 4.84 10.37 12.27
CA LYS A 247 4.81 11.07 10.97
C LYS A 247 3.92 10.36 9.94
N MET A 248 4.01 9.03 9.85
CA MET A 248 3.18 8.25 8.94
C MET A 248 1.71 8.27 9.37
N LEU A 249 1.44 8.30 10.68
CA LEU A 249 0.08 8.45 11.22
C LEU A 249 -0.51 9.81 10.86
N ASP A 250 0.25 10.87 11.08
CA ASP A 250 -0.17 12.26 10.86
C ASP A 250 -0.38 12.59 9.38
N ALA A 251 0.28 11.85 8.47
CA ALA A 251 0.14 12.01 7.03
C ALA A 251 -1.26 11.65 6.50
N TYR A 252 -2.07 10.91 7.27
CA TYR A 252 -3.48 10.76 6.95
C TYR A 252 -4.20 12.10 7.17
N TYR A 253 -5.14 12.44 6.30
CA TYR A 253 -5.93 13.65 6.51
C TYR A 253 -7.02 13.45 7.56
N MET A 254 -7.57 14.57 8.01
CA MET A 254 -8.89 14.61 8.63
C MET A 254 -9.96 14.21 7.61
N ASN A 255 -11.15 13.83 8.07
CA ASN A 255 -12.27 13.45 7.22
C ASN A 255 -12.71 14.58 6.27
N ASN A 256 -12.42 15.83 6.61
CA ASN A 256 -12.66 17.03 5.82
C ASN A 256 -11.52 17.39 4.86
N GLY A 257 -10.47 16.57 4.76
CA GLY A 257 -9.32 16.80 3.89
C GLY A 257 -8.25 17.76 4.45
N SER A 258 -8.45 18.32 5.65
CA SER A 258 -7.39 19.13 6.30
C SER A 258 -6.30 18.24 6.92
N ASN A 259 -5.12 18.81 7.15
CA ASN A 259 -4.03 18.14 7.89
C ASN A 259 -4.46 17.79 9.32
N GLU A 260 -3.78 16.83 9.95
CA GLU A 260 -3.90 16.63 11.40
C GLU A 260 -3.35 17.87 12.14
N PRO A 261 -4.07 18.43 13.13
CA PRO A 261 -3.52 19.44 14.01
C PRO A 261 -2.17 19.00 14.62
N GLY A 262 -1.15 19.84 14.50
CA GLY A 262 0.19 19.53 15.01
C GLY A 262 1.02 18.58 14.13
N MET A 263 0.59 18.30 12.89
CA MET A 263 1.40 17.58 11.90
C MET A 263 2.74 18.32 11.66
N ASN A 264 3.86 17.61 11.79
CA ASN A 264 5.22 18.14 11.61
C ASN A 264 5.59 19.37 12.48
N SER A 265 4.81 19.71 13.51
CA SER A 265 5.03 20.92 14.34
C SER A 265 6.42 20.98 14.98
N MET A 266 7.02 19.84 15.31
CA MET A 266 8.38 19.75 15.84
C MET A 266 9.49 20.17 14.86
N TYR A 267 9.18 20.30 13.56
CA TYR A 267 10.12 20.75 12.52
C TYR A 267 9.87 22.19 12.09
N GLN A 268 9.11 22.96 12.88
CA GLN A 268 8.94 24.38 12.62
C GLN A 268 10.30 25.08 12.53
N GLY A 269 10.51 25.84 11.44
CA GLY A 269 11.77 26.52 11.16
C GLY A 269 12.81 25.70 10.38
N VAL A 270 12.56 24.41 10.13
CA VAL A 270 13.42 23.59 9.25
C VAL A 270 13.05 23.85 7.80
N ALA A 271 14.04 24.22 6.97
CA ALA A 271 13.83 24.61 5.57
C ALA A 271 13.01 23.59 4.76
N ASN A 272 13.33 22.29 4.88
CA ASN A 272 12.65 21.22 4.14
C ASN A 272 11.22 20.93 4.60
N TYR A 273 10.75 21.54 5.69
CA TYR A 273 9.39 21.39 6.21
C TYR A 273 8.53 22.65 6.01
N GLN A 274 9.06 23.68 5.33
CA GLN A 274 8.28 24.87 5.00
C GLN A 274 7.05 24.48 4.16
N GLY A 275 5.87 24.97 4.54
CA GLY A 275 4.60 24.70 3.85
C GLY A 275 3.90 23.37 4.22
N ILE A 276 4.55 22.48 4.97
CA ILE A 276 3.97 21.17 5.37
C ILE A 276 3.88 20.99 6.90
N VAL A 277 3.99 22.10 7.64
CA VAL A 277 3.81 22.15 9.10
C VAL A 277 2.41 22.65 9.42
N ASP A 278 1.72 21.95 10.32
CA ASP A 278 0.47 22.38 10.93
C ASP A 278 0.72 22.84 12.37
N THR A 279 0.39 24.09 12.67
CA THR A 279 0.62 24.72 13.97
C THR A 279 -0.59 24.70 14.89
N ARG A 280 -1.73 24.15 14.44
CA ARG A 280 -2.91 23.99 15.32
C ARG A 280 -2.56 23.04 16.46
N GLU A 281 -3.11 23.31 17.64
CA GLU A 281 -2.89 22.44 18.79
C GLU A 281 -3.53 21.06 18.56
N ARG A 282 -2.79 20.01 18.95
CA ARG A 282 -3.32 18.65 18.95
C ARG A 282 -4.52 18.55 19.88
N ARG A 283 -5.55 17.85 19.42
CA ARG A 283 -6.73 17.58 20.24
C ARG A 283 -6.32 16.79 21.49
N THR A 284 -6.86 17.21 22.63
CA THR A 284 -6.63 16.59 23.93
C THR A 284 -7.92 15.92 24.42
N GLY A 285 -7.80 14.99 25.37
CA GLY A 285 -8.94 14.24 25.90
C GLY A 285 -9.24 12.95 25.13
N PHE A 286 -10.34 12.32 25.53
CA PHE A 286 -10.75 11.00 25.08
C PHE A 286 -12.26 10.97 24.82
N THR A 287 -12.69 10.07 23.95
CA THR A 287 -14.10 9.79 23.70
C THR A 287 -14.78 9.24 24.95
N ASP A 288 -16.03 9.64 25.17
CA ASP A 288 -16.84 9.18 26.29
C ASP A 288 -18.11 8.43 25.84
N LEU A 289 -18.94 8.02 26.81
CA LEU A 289 -20.18 7.31 26.52
C LEU A 289 -21.20 8.19 25.79
N GLN A 290 -21.18 9.51 26.02
CA GLN A 290 -22.11 10.43 25.42
C GLN A 290 -21.81 10.63 23.93
N ASP A 291 -20.54 10.81 23.57
CA ASP A 291 -20.09 10.85 22.17
C ASP A 291 -20.60 9.63 21.38
N LEU A 292 -20.58 8.46 22.03
CA LEU A 292 -21.03 7.23 21.43
C LEU A 292 -22.57 7.08 21.37
N LYS A 293 -23.29 7.55 22.39
CA LYS A 293 -24.78 7.62 22.41
C LYS A 293 -25.30 8.53 21.31
N ASP A 294 -24.60 9.63 21.06
CA ASP A 294 -24.91 10.60 20.01
C ASP A 294 -24.43 10.13 18.62
N ASN A 295 -23.77 8.98 18.55
CA ASN A 295 -23.16 8.44 17.33
C ASN A 295 -22.29 9.48 16.62
N LYS A 296 -21.52 10.23 17.39
CA LYS A 296 -20.68 11.34 16.93
C LYS A 296 -19.48 10.87 16.13
N TYR A 297 -18.90 9.72 16.53
CA TYR A 297 -17.73 9.11 15.89
C TYR A 297 -18.06 7.69 15.37
N PRO A 298 -18.97 7.55 14.38
CA PRO A 298 -19.42 6.26 13.87
C PRO A 298 -18.28 5.39 13.31
N GLU A 299 -17.16 6.01 12.93
CA GLU A 299 -15.96 5.39 12.40
C GLU A 299 -15.19 4.54 13.41
N LEU A 300 -15.42 4.73 14.71
CA LEU A 300 -14.83 3.91 15.79
C LEU A 300 -15.50 2.54 15.97
N GLY A 301 -16.55 2.24 15.19
CA GLY A 301 -17.06 0.87 15.06
C GLY A 301 -18.06 0.43 16.14
N TRP A 302 -18.41 1.28 17.12
CA TRP A 302 -19.54 1.04 18.02
C TRP A 302 -20.75 1.90 17.64
N LYS A 303 -21.94 1.38 17.91
CA LYS A 303 -23.22 2.07 17.75
C LYS A 303 -24.05 1.71 18.97
N TYR A 304 -24.52 2.71 19.69
CA TYR A 304 -25.31 2.47 20.89
C TYR A 304 -26.59 1.71 20.55
N ASP A 305 -26.85 0.63 21.27
CA ASP A 305 -28.14 -0.06 21.25
C ASP A 305 -28.88 0.24 22.57
N PRO A 306 -29.91 1.12 22.55
CA PRO A 306 -30.70 1.43 23.73
C PRO A 306 -31.34 0.20 24.39
N LYS A 307 -31.53 -0.90 23.66
CA LYS A 307 -32.09 -2.16 24.20
C LYS A 307 -31.11 -2.90 25.09
N LYS A 308 -29.81 -2.79 24.82
CA LYS A 308 -28.74 -3.37 25.65
C LYS A 308 -28.34 -2.44 26.81
N GLY A 309 -28.70 -1.16 26.69
CA GLY A 309 -28.42 -0.14 27.69
C GLY A 309 -26.91 0.08 27.89
N ASP A 310 -26.57 0.69 29.01
CA ASP A 310 -25.19 1.11 29.29
C ASP A 310 -24.28 -0.07 29.70
N ASN A 311 -24.72 -1.33 29.61
CA ASN A 311 -23.92 -2.51 29.95
C ASN A 311 -23.50 -3.34 28.73
N ASP A 312 -23.66 -2.81 27.52
CA ASP A 312 -23.21 -3.49 26.31
C ASP A 312 -21.72 -3.81 26.40
N GLN A 313 -21.37 -5.10 26.40
CA GLN A 313 -19.97 -5.55 26.45
C GLN A 313 -19.21 -5.22 25.15
N ALA A 314 -19.93 -4.86 24.09
CA ALA A 314 -19.37 -4.46 22.81
C ALA A 314 -18.95 -2.98 22.73
N LYS A 315 -18.89 -2.22 23.86
CA LYS A 315 -18.50 -0.79 23.90
C LYS A 315 -17.09 -0.53 23.36
N THR A 316 -16.94 -0.59 22.05
CA THR A 316 -15.71 -0.18 21.39
C THR A 316 -15.72 1.32 21.16
N GLY A 317 -14.54 1.93 21.09
CA GLY A 317 -14.43 3.36 20.81
C GLY A 317 -14.64 4.28 22.01
N MET A 318 -14.79 3.77 23.23
CA MET A 318 -14.65 4.56 24.47
C MET A 318 -13.17 4.74 24.82
N ASN A 319 -12.85 5.84 25.52
CA ASN A 319 -11.50 6.14 25.99
C ASN A 319 -10.45 6.21 24.86
N VAL A 320 -10.89 6.48 23.63
CA VAL A 320 -10.01 6.64 22.46
C VAL A 320 -9.58 8.11 22.42
N SER A 321 -8.29 8.37 22.19
CA SER A 321 -7.81 9.74 22.09
C SER A 321 -8.52 10.50 20.97
N LEU A 322 -8.90 11.76 21.23
CA LEU A 322 -9.51 12.62 20.21
C LEU A 322 -8.58 12.92 19.02
N GLN A 323 -7.29 12.55 19.07
CA GLN A 323 -6.40 12.61 17.89
C GLN A 323 -6.71 11.53 16.84
N TYR A 324 -7.49 10.50 17.19
CA TYR A 324 -7.81 9.39 16.30
C TYR A 324 -9.24 9.42 15.77
N VAL A 325 -10.05 10.43 16.12
CA VAL A 325 -11.43 10.58 15.65
C VAL A 325 -11.51 11.50 14.43
N GLU A 326 -12.57 11.40 13.63
CA GLU A 326 -12.76 12.23 12.43
C GLU A 326 -11.58 12.21 11.44
N ARG A 327 -10.83 11.11 11.39
CA ARG A 327 -9.77 10.90 10.41
C ARG A 327 -10.38 10.45 9.09
N GLU A 328 -9.61 10.52 8.01
CA GLU A 328 -10.07 10.00 6.74
C GLU A 328 -10.32 8.47 6.78
N PRO A 329 -11.23 7.90 5.98
CA PRO A 329 -11.63 6.51 6.12
C PRO A 329 -10.49 5.47 6.00
N ARG A 330 -9.45 5.76 5.20
CA ARG A 330 -8.26 4.88 5.04
C ARG A 330 -7.50 4.73 6.36
N PHE A 331 -7.52 5.74 7.23
CA PHE A 331 -6.89 5.67 8.55
C PHE A 331 -7.43 4.48 9.37
N TYR A 332 -8.75 4.36 9.48
CA TYR A 332 -9.40 3.28 10.27
C TYR A 332 -9.28 1.89 9.65
N ALA A 333 -8.94 1.83 8.36
CA ALA A 333 -8.66 0.57 7.67
C ALA A 333 -7.22 0.11 7.89
N SER A 334 -6.25 1.04 7.94
CA SER A 334 -4.83 0.74 7.81
C SER A 334 -4.01 0.95 9.08
N VAL A 335 -4.49 1.75 10.03
CA VAL A 335 -3.75 2.13 11.23
C VAL A 335 -4.30 1.40 12.46
N ALA A 336 -3.40 0.74 13.19
CA ALA A 336 -3.69 0.25 14.54
C ALA A 336 -3.22 1.30 15.55
N TYR A 337 -4.15 1.94 16.24
CA TYR A 337 -3.89 3.00 17.22
C TYR A 337 -4.40 2.57 18.60
N ASN A 338 -3.96 3.25 19.65
CA ASN A 338 -4.35 2.89 21.02
C ASN A 338 -5.87 3.02 21.23
N GLY A 339 -6.52 1.90 21.57
CA GLY A 339 -7.98 1.82 21.70
C GLY A 339 -8.70 1.54 20.36
N CYS A 340 -8.00 1.13 19.30
CA CYS A 340 -8.67 0.76 18.05
C CYS A 340 -9.38 -0.60 18.16
N THR A 341 -10.42 -0.79 17.35
CA THR A 341 -11.19 -2.03 17.30
C THR A 341 -10.70 -2.98 16.23
N TRP A 342 -10.43 -4.23 16.60
CA TRP A 342 -10.17 -5.35 15.70
C TRP A 342 -11.43 -6.21 15.56
N TYR A 343 -11.91 -6.40 14.33
CA TYR A 343 -13.27 -6.90 14.10
C TYR A 343 -13.41 -8.44 14.22
N TYR A 344 -12.37 -9.21 13.86
CA TYR A 344 -12.32 -10.68 13.95
C TYR A 344 -13.56 -11.44 13.46
N LEU A 345 -14.12 -11.03 12.33
CA LEU A 345 -15.44 -11.46 11.84
C LEU A 345 -15.57 -12.95 11.53
N SER A 346 -14.46 -13.67 11.41
CA SER A 346 -14.47 -15.12 11.24
C SER A 346 -14.83 -15.89 12.52
N GLN A 347 -14.78 -15.24 13.69
CA GLN A 347 -15.03 -15.87 14.99
C GLN A 347 -16.52 -15.95 15.35
N THR A 348 -17.42 -15.36 14.54
CA THR A 348 -18.87 -15.29 14.84
C THR A 348 -19.53 -16.65 15.00
N GLU A 349 -18.97 -17.71 14.41
CA GLU A 349 -19.54 -19.07 14.50
C GLU A 349 -19.03 -19.87 15.71
N SER A 350 -17.79 -19.65 16.16
CA SER A 350 -17.17 -20.45 17.24
C SER A 350 -17.03 -19.73 18.57
N LYS A 351 -16.90 -18.39 18.58
CA LYS A 351 -16.70 -17.57 19.79
C LYS A 351 -17.22 -16.13 19.57
N PRO A 352 -18.54 -15.90 19.65
CA PRO A 352 -19.14 -14.59 19.41
C PRO A 352 -18.75 -13.51 20.44
N ALA A 353 -18.12 -13.88 21.56
CA ALA A 353 -17.54 -12.92 22.51
C ALA A 353 -16.19 -12.32 22.03
N ASP A 354 -15.56 -12.95 21.03
CA ASP A 354 -14.20 -12.63 20.57
C ASP A 354 -14.20 -11.76 19.30
N VAL A 355 -15.36 -11.25 18.87
CA VAL A 355 -15.48 -10.29 17.76
C VAL A 355 -15.44 -8.85 18.29
N ASN A 356 -14.97 -7.91 17.47
CA ASN A 356 -14.90 -6.47 17.80
C ASN A 356 -14.12 -6.17 19.10
N GLN A 357 -12.90 -6.69 19.20
CA GLN A 357 -12.04 -6.46 20.37
C GLN A 357 -11.39 -5.08 20.29
N GLN A 358 -11.50 -4.29 21.36
CA GLN A 358 -10.76 -3.04 21.49
C GLN A 358 -9.39 -3.32 22.12
N VAL A 359 -8.32 -2.95 21.41
CA VAL A 359 -6.94 -3.28 21.79
C VAL A 359 -6.19 -2.05 22.28
N TRP A 360 -5.37 -2.25 23.31
CA TRP A 360 -4.63 -1.18 23.98
C TRP A 360 -3.12 -1.39 23.88
N TYR A 361 -2.43 -0.47 23.22
CA TYR A 361 -0.99 -0.49 22.97
C TYR A 361 -0.19 0.29 24.03
N TYR A 362 -0.53 0.14 25.31
CA TYR A 362 0.14 0.84 26.41
C TYR A 362 1.56 0.34 26.65
N PHE A 363 2.49 1.25 26.99
CA PHE A 363 3.83 0.88 27.42
C PHE A 363 3.78 -0.17 28.56
N GLY A 364 4.53 -1.27 28.42
CA GLY A 364 4.59 -2.34 29.41
C GLY A 364 3.43 -3.35 29.37
N SER A 365 2.35 -3.08 28.64
CA SER A 365 1.26 -4.05 28.43
C SER A 365 1.67 -5.20 27.49
N SER A 366 0.78 -6.18 27.31
CA SER A 366 0.94 -7.31 26.40
C SER A 366 1.03 -6.89 24.93
N ASP A 367 0.31 -5.85 24.53
CA ASP A 367 0.29 -5.37 23.14
C ASP A 367 1.16 -4.13 22.90
N GLY A 368 1.44 -3.33 23.92
CA GLY A 368 2.17 -2.08 23.72
C GLY A 368 3.69 -2.20 23.74
N TYR A 369 4.33 -1.03 23.86
CA TYR A 369 5.78 -0.90 23.71
C TYR A 369 6.57 -1.79 24.69
N ARG A 370 7.43 -2.63 24.12
CA ARG A 370 8.52 -3.32 24.82
C ARG A 370 9.79 -3.31 23.95
N ASN A 371 10.94 -3.22 24.60
CA ASN A 371 12.23 -3.18 23.90
C ASN A 371 12.73 -4.58 23.52
N ASP A 372 11.94 -5.29 22.71
CA ASP A 372 12.33 -6.58 22.12
C ASP A 372 11.87 -6.68 20.65
N GLY A 373 11.88 -7.89 20.07
CA GLY A 373 11.59 -8.14 18.65
C GLY A 373 10.11 -8.33 18.28
N PHE A 374 9.21 -8.49 19.26
CA PHE A 374 7.83 -8.92 19.04
C PHE A 374 6.78 -7.95 19.61
N TYR A 375 7.06 -6.64 19.61
CA TYR A 375 6.12 -5.61 20.08
C TYR A 375 6.24 -4.31 19.27
N LEU A 376 5.17 -3.52 19.31
CA LEU A 376 5.09 -2.22 18.65
C LEU A 376 5.96 -1.18 19.36
N ARG A 377 7.09 -0.86 18.73
CA ARG A 377 8.04 0.16 19.23
C ARG A 377 7.53 1.60 19.20
N THR A 378 6.39 1.86 18.58
CA THR A 378 5.80 3.21 18.53
C THR A 378 4.44 3.28 19.23
N GLY A 379 3.89 2.14 19.65
CA GLY A 379 2.48 2.05 20.09
C GLY A 379 1.46 2.27 18.96
N ILE A 380 1.93 2.37 17.71
CA ILE A 380 1.11 2.54 16.51
C ILE A 380 1.47 1.42 15.55
N GLY A 381 0.52 0.55 15.23
CA GLY A 381 0.70 -0.58 14.33
C GLY A 381 0.08 -0.38 12.96
N ILE A 382 0.30 -1.38 12.10
CA ILE A 382 -0.37 -1.52 10.81
C ILE A 382 -1.52 -2.52 10.98
N LYS A 383 -2.72 -2.12 10.61
CA LYS A 383 -3.90 -2.99 10.66
C LYS A 383 -3.97 -3.84 9.40
N SER A 384 -4.07 -5.15 9.60
CA SER A 384 -4.45 -6.09 8.54
C SER A 384 -5.94 -6.36 8.65
N LEU A 385 -6.70 -5.99 7.63
CA LEU A 385 -8.07 -6.48 7.47
C LEU A 385 -7.94 -7.79 6.70
N PHE A 386 -8.04 -8.93 7.37
CA PHE A 386 -8.16 -10.21 6.67
C PHE A 386 -9.39 -10.91 7.24
N ILE A 387 -10.40 -11.15 6.41
CA ILE A 387 -11.62 -11.86 6.83
C ILE A 387 -11.39 -13.33 6.53
N GLN A 388 -10.81 -14.03 7.50
CA GLN A 388 -10.45 -15.43 7.32
C GLN A 388 -11.62 -16.34 7.66
N THR A 389 -12.50 -16.64 6.70
CA THR A 389 -13.45 -17.78 6.83
C THR A 389 -12.74 -19.14 6.97
N THR A 390 -11.42 -19.19 7.17
CA THR A 390 -10.64 -20.42 7.35
C THR A 390 -9.48 -20.26 8.36
N ILE A 391 -9.76 -19.78 9.56
CA ILE A 391 -9.02 -20.23 10.75
C ILE A 391 -10.05 -20.83 11.69
N GLN A 392 -10.50 -22.03 11.34
CA GLN A 392 -10.79 -22.98 12.40
C GLN A 392 -9.46 -23.65 12.76
N ALA A 393 -9.14 -23.61 14.04
CA ALA A 393 -8.12 -24.43 14.65
C ALA A 393 -8.36 -25.89 14.27
N ILE A 394 -7.58 -26.40 13.30
CA ILE A 394 -7.15 -27.78 13.05
C ILE A 394 -6.57 -27.78 11.62
N MET A 395 -5.32 -28.24 11.48
CA MET A 395 -4.63 -28.58 10.23
C MET A 395 -3.92 -27.45 9.45
N LEU A 396 -2.71 -27.22 9.94
CA LEU A 396 -1.47 -26.79 9.28
C LEU A 396 -1.08 -27.53 7.97
N ARG A 397 -2.01 -28.10 7.18
CA ARG A 397 -1.65 -28.94 6.00
C ARG A 397 -2.48 -28.77 4.72
N LYS A 398 -3.52 -27.95 4.67
CA LYS A 398 -4.29 -27.74 3.42
C LYS A 398 -4.83 -26.32 3.30
N LEU A 399 -4.00 -25.39 2.85
CA LEU A 399 -4.41 -24.17 2.12
C LEU A 399 -3.14 -23.53 1.52
N LYS A 400 -2.55 -24.26 0.58
CA LYS A 400 -1.57 -23.73 -0.37
C LYS A 400 -2.36 -23.13 -1.51
N GLN A 401 -2.69 -21.85 -1.44
CA GLN A 401 -2.82 -20.95 -2.60
C GLN A 401 -3.49 -19.64 -2.16
N GLN A 402 -2.97 -18.56 -2.74
CA GLN A 402 -3.59 -17.25 -2.93
C GLN A 402 -3.23 -16.13 -1.93
N PHE A 403 -3.00 -14.97 -2.56
CA PHE A 403 -3.00 -13.59 -2.05
C PHE A 403 -1.69 -13.04 -1.46
N ALA A 404 -1.18 -12.01 -2.16
CA ALA A 404 -0.27 -10.99 -1.65
C ALA A 404 -0.94 -9.64 -1.90
N MET A 405 -0.95 -8.77 -0.90
CA MET A 405 -1.42 -7.40 -1.06
C MET A 405 -0.36 -6.38 -0.67
N ARG A 406 -0.21 -5.41 -1.56
CA ARG A 406 0.73 -4.29 -1.49
C ARG A 406 0.31 -3.35 -0.36
N ILE A 407 1.05 -3.36 0.75
CA ILE A 407 0.96 -2.29 1.77
C ILE A 407 1.83 -1.07 1.42
N PHE A 408 2.64 -1.09 0.35
CA PHE A 408 3.68 -0.06 0.17
C PHE A 408 3.65 0.80 -1.12
N TYR A 409 2.69 0.64 -2.03
CA TYR A 409 2.76 1.33 -3.34
C TYR A 409 1.61 2.27 -3.69
N CYS A 410 0.56 2.39 -2.86
CA CYS A 410 -0.56 3.31 -3.13
C CYS A 410 -0.31 4.78 -2.73
N PHE A 411 0.87 5.11 -2.17
CA PHE A 411 1.15 6.44 -1.65
C PHE A 411 1.71 7.46 -2.66
N MET A 412 1.92 7.09 -3.93
CA MET A 412 2.70 7.92 -4.87
C MET A 412 1.96 8.39 -6.14
N LEU A 413 0.62 8.36 -6.19
CA LEU A 413 -0.14 8.80 -7.37
C LEU A 413 -1.25 9.85 -7.11
N LYS A 414 -1.14 10.62 -6.02
CA LYS A 414 -1.90 11.86 -5.88
C LYS A 414 -1.00 12.93 -5.30
N HIS A 415 -0.33 13.67 -6.17
CA HIS A 415 -0.08 15.10 -6.07
C HIS A 415 0.32 15.62 -7.45
#